data_AF-A0A418N473-F1
#
_entry.id   AF-A0A418N473-F1
#
_cell.length_a   1.000
_cell.length_b   1.000
_cell.length_c   1.000
_cell.angle_alpha   90.00
_cell.angle_beta   90.00
_cell.angle_gamma   90.00
#
_symmetry.space_group_name_H-M   'P 1'
#
loop_
_entity.id
_entity.type
_entity.pdbx_description
1 polymer ?
#
loop_
_entity_poly.entity_id
_entity_poly.type
_entity_poly.pdbx_seq_one_letter_code
_entity_poly.pdbx_strand_id
1 'polypeptide(L)' 'MTPNEINLHPLLSYFEECHEGNLLSFTQWLDKAIYMFHYLPTDTFSETDRQNVCHVLMELKEAVLKIHVEQHNCA' A
#
# COMPACT_ATOMS: atom_id res chain seq x y z
N MET A 1 -10.54 17.73 22.50
CA MET A 1 -9.33 17.47 21.69
C MET A 1 -9.63 16.27 20.83
N THR A 2 -9.86 16.47 19.54
CA THR A 2 -9.98 15.36 18.59
C THR A 2 -8.58 14.74 18.47
N PRO A 3 -8.44 13.42 18.60
CA PRO A 3 -7.15 12.76 18.41
C PRO A 3 -6.66 13.07 17.00
N ASN A 4 -5.39 13.49 16.88
CA ASN A 4 -4.70 13.91 15.67
C ASN A 4 -5.33 13.38 14.38
N GLU A 5 -6.03 14.24 13.63
CA GLU A 5 -6.42 13.92 12.26
C GLU A 5 -5.14 13.60 11.48
N ILE A 6 -5.01 12.34 11.06
CA ILE A 6 -3.88 11.92 10.25
C ILE A 6 -4.01 12.65 8.91
N ASN A 7 -3.07 13.57 8.63
CA ASN A 7 -3.03 14.25 7.36
C ASN A 7 -2.63 13.25 6.26
N LEU A 8 -3.60 12.82 5.46
CA LEU A 8 -3.41 11.89 4.35
C LEU A 8 -2.95 12.58 3.05
N HIS A 9 -2.84 13.90 3.02
CA HIS A 9 -2.45 14.64 1.81
C HIS A 9 -1.13 14.16 1.20
N PRO A 10 -0.04 13.87 1.96
CA PRO A 10 1.19 13.36 1.37
C PRO A 10 1.00 12.02 0.65
N LEU A 11 0.14 11.15 1.19
CA LEU A 11 -0.17 9.86 0.58
C LEU A 11 -0.99 10.04 -0.70
N LEU A 12 -1.96 10.95 -0.69
CA LEU A 12 -2.75 11.29 -1.88
C LEU A 12 -1.89 11.92 -2.98
N SER A 13 -0.99 12.85 -2.64
CA SER A 13 -0.04 13.44 -3.59
C SER A 13 0.86 12.37 -4.20
N TYR A 14 1.36 11.43 -3.40
CA TYR A 14 2.14 10.31 -3.90
C TYR A 14 1.35 9.46 -4.91
N PHE A 15 0.07 9.17 -4.64
CA PHE A 15 -0.77 8.44 -5.60
C PHE A 15 -0.94 9.18 -6.92
N GLU A 16 -1.16 10.49 -6.86
CA GLU A 16 -1.31 11.30 -8.07
C GLU A 16 0.00 11.35 -8.87
N GLU A 17 1.12 11.62 -8.21
CA GLU A 17 2.42 11.82 -8.85
C GLU A 17 3.03 10.52 -9.40
N CYS A 18 2.91 9.41 -8.66
CA CYS A 18 3.60 8.16 -8.98
C CYS A 18 2.70 7.14 -9.68
N HIS A 19 1.38 7.28 -9.54
CA HIS A 19 0.41 6.32 -10.07
C HIS A 19 -0.69 6.98 -10.91
N GLU A 20 -0.62 8.29 -11.19
CA GLU A 20 -1.61 9.03 -11.98
C GLU A 20 -3.03 8.88 -11.43
N GLY A 21 -3.16 8.78 -10.10
CA GLY A 21 -4.44 8.53 -9.41
C GLY A 21 -5.00 7.12 -9.66
N ASN A 22 -4.28 6.24 -10.35
CA ASN A 22 -4.73 4.91 -10.70
C ASN A 22 -4.48 3.92 -9.55
N LEU A 23 -5.55 3.61 -8.82
CA LEU A 23 -5.54 2.65 -7.71
C LEU A 23 -5.06 1.25 -8.14
N LEU A 24 -5.40 0.80 -9.35
CA LEU A 24 -4.97 -0.50 -9.85
C LEU A 24 -3.46 -0.52 -10.06
N SER A 25 -2.88 0.54 -10.64
CA SER A 25 -1.43 0.69 -10.79
C SER A 25 -0.72 0.66 -9.42
N PHE A 26 -1.32 1.25 -8.39
CA PHE A 26 -0.77 1.17 -7.03
C PHE A 26 -0.80 -0.25 -6.47
N THR A 27 -1.90 -1.01 -6.63
CA THR A 27 -1.95 -2.41 -6.18
C THR A 27 -0.87 -3.28 -6.83
N GLN A 28 -0.58 -3.07 -8.12
CA GLN A 28 0.50 -3.76 -8.83
C GLN A 28 1.88 -3.37 -8.32
N TRP A 29 2.06 -2.13 -7.88
CA TRP A 29 3.30 -1.67 -7.26
C TRP A 29 3.51 -2.30 -5.88
N LEU A 30 2.44 -2.43 -5.08
CA LEU A 30 2.49 -3.16 -3.79
C LEU A 30 2.91 -4.62 -3.98
N ASP A 31 2.39 -5.30 -5.01
CA ASP A 31 2.82 -6.66 -5.36
C ASP A 31 4.32 -6.74 -5.66
N LYS A 32 4.84 -5.77 -6.43
CA LYS A 32 6.28 -5.68 -6.72
C LYS A 32 7.09 -5.39 -5.46
N ALA A 33 6.62 -4.50 -4.59
CA ALA A 33 7.29 -4.16 -3.34
C ALA A 33 7.39 -5.38 -2.41
N ILE A 34 6.28 -6.11 -2.22
CA ILE A 34 6.25 -7.36 -1.45
C ILE A 34 7.21 -8.38 -2.07
N TYR A 35 7.16 -8.58 -3.39
CA TYR A 35 8.06 -9.50 -4.08
C TYR A 35 9.54 -9.13 -3.89
N MET A 36 9.91 -7.88 -4.14
CA MET A 36 11.29 -7.38 -3.96
C MET A 36 11.76 -7.50 -2.51
N PHE A 37 10.87 -7.30 -1.55
CA PHE A 37 11.18 -7.41 -0.13
C PHE A 37 11.66 -8.82 0.27
N HIS A 38 11.17 -9.86 -0.40
CA HIS A 38 11.66 -11.23 -0.20
C HIS A 38 13.14 -11.41 -0.59
N TYR A 39 13.66 -10.58 -1.50
CA TYR A 39 15.05 -10.64 -1.96
C TYR A 39 16.02 -9.79 -1.15
N LEU A 40 15.53 -9.03 -0.17
CA LEU A 40 16.43 -8.30 0.72
C LEU A 40 17.29 -9.27 1.53
N PRO A 41 18.51 -8.89 1.94
CA PRO A 41 19.35 -9.73 2.79
C PRO A 41 18.66 -10.07 4.12
N THR A 42 18.80 -11.32 4.57
CA THR A 42 18.11 -11.85 5.76
C THR A 42 18.64 -11.29 7.08
N ASP A 43 19.81 -10.65 7.05
CA ASP A 43 20.45 -9.97 8.17
C ASP A 43 20.04 -8.49 8.31
N THR A 44 19.34 -7.91 7.32
CA THR A 44 18.94 -6.49 7.33
C THR A 44 17.70 -6.24 8.20
N PHE A 45 16.78 -7.21 8.27
CA PHE A 45 15.52 -7.12 9.01
C PHE A 45 15.30 -8.39 9.80
N SER A 46 14.70 -8.29 11.00
CA SER A 46 14.27 -9.47 11.72
C SER A 46 13.16 -10.19 10.96
N GLU A 47 12.96 -11.48 11.24
CA GLU A 47 11.86 -12.25 10.65
C GLU A 47 10.50 -11.63 10.98
N THR A 48 10.34 -11.13 12.21
CA THR A 48 9.11 -10.46 12.65
C THR A 48 8.87 -9.16 11.89
N ASP A 49 9.89 -8.32 11.71
CA ASP A 49 9.76 -7.09 10.91
C ASP A 49 9.37 -7.42 9.47
N ARG A 50 9.93 -8.49 8.91
CA ARG A 50 9.59 -8.93 7.57
C ARG A 50 8.13 -9.35 7.45
N GLN A 51 7.65 -10.16 8.38
CA GLN A 51 6.26 -10.59 8.44
C GLN A 51 5.32 -9.39 8.59
N ASN A 52 5.65 -8.46 9.49
CA ASN A 52 4.84 -7.27 9.75
C ASN A 52 4.74 -6.37 8.52
N VAL A 53 5.85 -6.10 7.83
CA VAL A 53 5.86 -5.28 6.61
C VAL A 53 5.03 -5.94 5.51
N CYS A 54 5.24 -7.24 5.25
CA CYS A 54 4.45 -7.97 4.27
C CYS A 54 2.95 -7.92 4.60
N HIS A 55 2.58 -8.11 5.87
CA HIS A 55 1.19 -8.07 6.31
C HIS A 55 0.56 -6.69 6.07
N VAL A 56 1.24 -5.61 6.47
CA VAL A 56 0.74 -4.23 6.27
C VAL A 56 0.58 -3.90 4.78
N LEU A 57 1.54 -4.28 3.94
CA LEU A 57 1.44 -4.04 2.50
C LEU A 57 0.30 -4.82 1.85
N MET A 58 0.04 -6.06 2.31
CA MET A 58 -1.09 -6.87 1.86
C MET A 58 -2.43 -6.26 2.29
N GLU A 59 -2.58 -5.85 3.54
CA GLU A 59 -3.81 -5.20 4.03
C GLU A 59 -4.10 -3.90 3.27
N LEU A 60 -3.06 -3.09 3.01
CA LEU A 60 -3.19 -1.88 2.21
C LEU A 60 -3.65 -2.20 0.78
N LYS A 61 -3.07 -3.23 0.15
CA LYS A 61 -3.47 -3.69 -1.18
C LYS A 61 -4.95 -4.10 -1.19
N GLU A 62 -5.39 -4.88 -0.21
CA GLU A 62 -6.78 -5.32 -0.11
C GLU A 62 -7.73 -4.15 0.06
N ALA A 63 -7.41 -3.19 0.92
CA ALA A 63 -8.22 -2.00 1.13
C ALA A 63 -8.37 -1.20 -0.16
N VAL A 64 -7.28 -0.96 -0.89
CA VAL A 64 -7.29 -0.24 -2.17
C VAL A 64 -8.09 -0.99 -3.24
N LEU A 65 -7.93 -2.30 -3.32
CA LEU A 65 -8.64 -3.11 -4.31
C LEU A 65 -10.16 -3.11 -4.04
N LYS A 66 -10.58 -3.17 -2.78
CA LYS A 66 -12.00 -3.04 -2.39
C LYS A 66 -12.56 -1.69 -2.85
N ILE A 67 -11.85 -0.59 -2.57
CA ILE A 67 -12.26 0.76 -3.01
C ILE A 67 -12.37 0.83 -4.53
N HIS A 68 -11.39 0.30 -5.26
CA HIS A 68 -11.40 0.31 -6.73
C HIS A 68 -12.61 -0.45 -7.30
N VAL A 69 -12.91 -1.63 -6.75
CA VAL A 69 -14.08 -2.44 -7.15
C VAL A 69 -15.39 -1.72 -6.82
N GLU A 70 -15.50 -1.12 -5.64
CA GLU A 70 -16.69 -0.33 -5.25
C GLU A 70 -16.93 0.84 -6.19
N GLN A 71 -15.87 1.57 -6.59
CA GLN A 71 -15.97 2.67 -7.56
C GLN A 71 -16.45 2.20 -8.93
N HIS A 72 -16.10 0.98 -9.35
CA HIS A 72 -16.46 0.45 -10.68
C HIS A 72 -17.80 -0.31 -10.68
N ASN A 73 -18.26 -0.81 -9.53
CA ASN A 73 -19.58 -1.44 -9.40
C ASN A 73 -20.72 -0.42 -9.20
N CYS A 74 -20.40 0.83 -8.86
CA CYS A 74 -21.36 1.93 -8.81
C CYS A 74 -21.49 2.69 -10.15
N ALA A 75 -20.91 2.17 -11.24
CA ALA A 75 -21.00 2.69 -12.60
C ALA A 75 -22.08 2.02 -13.44
#